data_AF-A0AAV7GIE3-F1
#
_entry.id   AF-A0AAV7GIE3-F1
#
_cell.length_a   1.000
_cell.length_b   1.000
_cell.length_c   1.000
_cell.angle_alpha   90.00
_cell.angle_beta   90.00
_cell.angle_gamma   90.00
#
_symmetry.space_group_name_H-M   'P 1'
#
loop_
_entity.id
_entity.type
_entity.pdbx_description
1 polymer ?
#
loop_
_entity_poly.entity_id
_entity_poly.type
_entity_poly.pdbx_seq_one_letter_code
_entity_poly.pdbx_strand_id
1 'polypeptide(L)'
;MGDPTSTKNPSTKGDRFVARCEGVKKTYKATKTDDVVSTVTGDALLAFRKKYYFPNDMVVKVPARSDRACSPPTGFVTIYEFNLRAGLRFPPSPELNDILTICGVSVAQLSYRVMSIIMGLIVLFRDRGAVLSPDCLARMGHLIGDTQGRISFRSKWLDIHTRDPSKSWISDFFYVKNDWNLLEKWGKLRELPISLHIGAEELLKILKFFDIDTLHYKVRYLSRYIDEEYLFKVGLST
;
A
#
# COMPACT_ATOMS: atom_id res chain seq x y z
N MET A 1 -55.23 76.06 -23.28
CA MET A 1 -55.98 75.41 -24.36
C MET A 1 -55.13 74.29 -24.92
N GLY A 2 -55.64 73.06 -24.95
CA GLY A 2 -55.00 71.90 -25.58
C GLY A 2 -54.61 70.79 -24.61
N ASP A 3 -55.59 69.98 -24.22
CA ASP A 3 -55.46 68.58 -23.75
C ASP A 3 -55.44 67.66 -25.01
N PRO A 4 -55.27 66.31 -25.00
CA PRO A 4 -54.98 65.40 -23.88
C PRO A 4 -54.03 64.19 -24.18
N THR A 5 -53.60 63.52 -23.09
CA THR A 5 -53.45 62.05 -22.90
C THR A 5 -52.85 61.11 -23.96
N SER A 6 -51.82 60.34 -23.55
CA SER A 6 -51.85 58.87 -23.68
C SER A 6 -50.99 58.17 -22.61
N THR A 7 -51.73 57.71 -21.59
CA THR A 7 -51.66 56.55 -20.69
C THR A 7 -50.37 55.73 -20.47
N LYS A 8 -50.16 55.43 -19.18
CA LYS A 8 -49.08 54.73 -18.48
C LYS A 8 -49.02 53.21 -18.65
N ASN A 9 -47.79 52.68 -18.51
CA ASN A 9 -47.30 51.45 -17.86
C ASN A 9 -47.76 50.07 -18.40
N PRO A 10 -46.87 49.05 -18.32
CA PRO A 10 -46.85 48.25 -17.10
C PRO A 10 -45.45 47.86 -16.59
N SER A 11 -45.27 47.94 -15.27
CA SER A 11 -44.46 46.94 -14.56
C SER A 11 -45.35 45.71 -14.34
N THR A 12 -44.93 44.52 -14.77
CA THR A 12 -45.45 43.27 -14.19
C THR A 12 -44.39 42.19 -14.29
N LYS A 13 -43.95 41.73 -13.10
CA LYS A 13 -43.25 40.47 -12.88
C LYS A 13 -44.02 39.33 -13.56
N GLY A 14 -43.33 38.52 -14.36
CA GLY A 14 -43.85 37.25 -14.87
C GLY A 14 -42.84 36.15 -14.62
N ASP A 15 -43.01 35.44 -13.51
CA ASP A 15 -42.43 34.12 -13.28
C ASP A 15 -42.83 33.18 -14.43
N ARG A 16 -41.86 32.45 -14.97
CA ARG A 16 -42.12 31.26 -15.79
C ARG A 16 -41.12 30.15 -15.45
N PHE A 17 -41.48 29.38 -14.43
CA PHE A 17 -41.24 27.93 -14.30
C PHE A 17 -41.62 27.21 -15.63
N VAL A 18 -41.07 26.12 -16.17
CA VAL A 18 -40.13 25.04 -15.80
C VAL A 18 -39.54 24.50 -17.10
N ALA A 19 -38.26 24.10 -17.13
CA ALA A 19 -37.83 22.91 -17.89
C ALA A 19 -36.58 22.33 -17.23
N ARG A 20 -36.80 21.30 -16.42
CA ARG A 20 -35.80 20.39 -15.86
C ARG A 20 -35.07 19.69 -17.00
N CYS A 21 -33.75 19.90 -17.10
CA CYS A 21 -32.84 18.95 -17.73
C CYS A 21 -31.87 18.44 -16.67
N GLU A 22 -32.24 17.31 -16.07
CA GLU A 22 -31.28 16.42 -15.42
C GLU A 22 -30.34 15.81 -16.46
N GLY A 23 -29.07 15.71 -16.11
CA GLY A 23 -28.05 15.03 -16.90
C GLY A 23 -26.81 15.92 -17.00
N VAL A 24 -25.63 15.55 -16.50
CA VAL A 24 -25.11 14.25 -16.11
C VAL A 24 -24.16 14.54 -14.95
N LYS A 25 -24.48 14.04 -13.74
CA LYS A 25 -23.43 13.83 -12.73
C LYS A 25 -22.43 12.88 -13.40
N LYS A 26 -21.26 13.39 -13.79
CA LYS A 26 -20.12 12.55 -14.15
C LYS A 26 -19.78 11.71 -12.93
N THR A 27 -20.43 10.56 -12.82
CA THR A 27 -19.94 9.48 -11.99
C THR A 27 -18.64 9.05 -12.62
N TYR A 28 -17.53 9.52 -12.05
CA TYR A 28 -16.26 8.85 -12.20
C TYR A 28 -16.49 7.43 -11.67
N LYS A 29 -16.85 6.50 -12.56
CA LYS A 29 -16.73 5.08 -12.27
C LYS A 29 -15.24 4.84 -12.09
N ALA A 30 -14.79 4.87 -10.84
CA ALA A 30 -13.49 4.33 -10.49
C ALA A 30 -13.49 2.90 -11.01
N THR A 31 -12.68 2.62 -12.03
CA THR A 31 -12.40 1.26 -12.47
C THR A 31 -12.04 0.49 -11.21
N LYS A 32 -12.74 -0.62 -10.94
CA LYS A 32 -12.31 -1.49 -9.84
C LYS A 32 -10.85 -1.80 -10.10
N THR A 33 -10.01 -1.56 -9.10
CA THR A 33 -8.59 -1.94 -9.04
C THR A 33 -8.36 -3.35 -9.59
N ASP A 34 -9.36 -4.20 -9.39
CA ASP A 34 -9.45 -5.60 -9.80
C ASP A 34 -9.56 -5.85 -11.31
N ASP A 35 -9.73 -4.83 -12.16
CA ASP A 35 -9.86 -5.02 -13.61
C ASP A 35 -8.63 -4.56 -14.42
N VAL A 36 -7.52 -4.30 -13.74
CA VAL A 36 -6.28 -3.88 -14.40
C VAL A 36 -5.51 -5.09 -14.94
N VAL A 37 -5.15 -5.01 -16.22
CA VAL A 37 -4.27 -5.98 -16.89
C VAL A 37 -2.81 -5.63 -16.62
N SER A 38 -1.97 -6.65 -16.44
CA SER A 38 -0.53 -6.41 -16.22
C SER A 38 0.16 -5.83 -17.46
N THR A 39 1.09 -4.91 -17.22
CA THR A 39 2.04 -4.35 -18.19
C THR A 39 3.40 -5.05 -18.17
N VAL A 40 3.63 -5.97 -17.22
CA VAL A 40 4.91 -6.67 -17.06
C VAL A 40 5.09 -7.69 -18.18
N THR A 41 6.24 -7.61 -18.88
CA THR A 41 6.64 -8.55 -19.94
C THR A 41 7.73 -9.52 -19.44
N GLY A 42 8.08 -10.51 -20.26
CA GLY A 42 9.20 -11.41 -19.98
C GLY A 42 10.53 -10.65 -19.78
N ASP A 43 10.82 -9.67 -20.63
CA ASP A 43 12.02 -8.84 -20.53
C ASP A 43 12.05 -8.02 -19.23
N ALA A 44 10.90 -7.49 -18.81
CA ALA A 44 10.78 -6.80 -17.53
C ALA A 44 11.08 -7.73 -16.35
N LEU A 45 10.61 -8.98 -16.39
CA LEU A 45 10.94 -9.97 -15.35
C LEU A 45 12.42 -10.32 -15.32
N LEU A 46 13.08 -10.44 -16.49
CA LEU A 46 14.53 -10.65 -16.55
C LEU A 46 15.28 -9.46 -15.91
N ALA A 47 14.84 -8.23 -16.20
CA ALA A 47 15.39 -7.03 -15.58
C ALA A 47 15.16 -7.02 -14.06
N PHE A 48 13.98 -7.41 -13.58
CA PHE A 48 13.67 -7.50 -12.15
C PHE A 48 14.52 -8.55 -11.44
N ARG A 49 14.69 -9.74 -12.03
CA ARG A 49 15.54 -10.81 -11.46
C ARG A 49 16.97 -10.34 -11.28
N LYS A 50 17.53 -9.60 -12.24
CA LYS A 50 18.88 -9.02 -12.13
C LYS A 50 18.94 -7.88 -11.10
N LYS A 51 17.97 -6.97 -11.14
CA LYS A 51 17.97 -5.75 -10.31
C LYS A 51 17.72 -6.05 -8.83
N TYR A 52 16.81 -6.96 -8.53
CA TYR A 52 16.37 -7.27 -7.17
C TYR A 52 16.86 -8.64 -6.69
N TYR A 53 17.87 -9.20 -7.37
CA TYR A 53 18.61 -10.41 -6.96
C TYR A 53 17.71 -11.62 -6.66
N PHE A 54 16.81 -11.97 -7.58
CA PHE A 54 15.95 -13.13 -7.35
C PHE A 54 16.77 -14.43 -7.33
N PRO A 55 16.46 -15.39 -6.43
CA PRO A 55 17.06 -16.71 -6.45
C PRO A 55 16.91 -17.39 -7.82
N ASN A 56 17.92 -18.15 -8.23
CA ASN A 56 17.96 -18.75 -9.58
C ASN A 56 16.86 -19.78 -9.82
N ASP A 57 16.47 -20.50 -8.78
CA ASP A 57 15.42 -21.52 -8.72
C ASP A 57 14.01 -20.92 -8.57
N MET A 58 13.90 -19.62 -8.27
CA MET A 58 12.61 -18.98 -8.07
C MET A 58 11.80 -18.95 -9.36
N VAL A 59 10.61 -19.57 -9.32
CA VAL A 59 9.68 -19.62 -10.45
C VAL A 59 8.83 -18.35 -10.48
N VAL A 60 9.00 -17.58 -11.57
CA VAL A 60 8.22 -16.37 -11.85
C VAL A 60 7.41 -16.55 -13.13
N LYS A 61 6.24 -15.91 -13.19
CA LYS A 61 5.32 -16.02 -14.32
C LYS A 61 4.80 -14.65 -14.75
N VAL A 62 4.83 -14.41 -16.06
CA VAL A 62 4.20 -13.27 -16.71
C VAL A 62 2.67 -13.45 -16.69
N PRO A 63 1.89 -12.46 -16.24
CA PRO A 63 0.43 -12.55 -16.27
C PRO A 63 -0.12 -12.58 -17.70
N ALA A 64 -1.15 -13.38 -17.93
CA ALA A 64 -1.94 -13.32 -19.16
C ALA A 64 -2.91 -12.13 -19.13
N ARG A 65 -3.47 -11.75 -20.29
CA ARG A 65 -4.46 -10.65 -20.39
C ARG A 65 -5.73 -10.90 -19.57
N SER A 66 -6.08 -12.16 -19.35
CA SER A 66 -7.21 -12.58 -18.51
C SER A 66 -6.94 -12.47 -17.02
N ASP A 67 -5.66 -12.42 -16.63
CA ASP A 67 -5.28 -12.53 -15.23
C ASP A 67 -5.43 -11.18 -14.52
N ARG A 68 -5.64 -11.22 -13.20
CA ARG A 68 -5.80 -10.04 -12.34
C ARG A 68 -4.96 -10.16 -11.09
N ALA A 69 -4.52 -9.02 -10.58
CA ALA A 69 -3.68 -8.97 -9.39
C ALA A 69 -4.36 -9.56 -8.13
N CYS A 70 -5.68 -9.45 -8.00
CA CYS A 70 -6.41 -9.96 -6.84
C CYS A 70 -6.71 -11.47 -6.91
N SER A 71 -6.49 -12.10 -8.07
CA SER A 71 -6.79 -13.51 -8.32
C SER A 71 -5.67 -14.17 -9.12
N PRO A 72 -4.50 -14.43 -8.49
CA PRO A 72 -3.42 -15.14 -9.16
C PRO A 72 -3.80 -16.58 -9.51
N PRO A 73 -3.07 -17.21 -10.44
CA PRO A 73 -3.14 -18.66 -10.66
C PRO A 73 -2.87 -19.44 -9.37
N THR A 74 -3.50 -20.61 -9.23
CA THR A 74 -3.32 -21.49 -8.06
C THR A 74 -1.85 -21.81 -7.81
N GLY A 75 -1.41 -21.68 -6.55
CA GLY A 75 -0.02 -21.92 -6.15
C GLY A 75 0.92 -20.75 -6.43
N PHE A 76 0.39 -19.58 -6.79
CA PHE A 76 1.15 -18.35 -7.02
C PHE A 76 0.60 -17.20 -6.17
N VAL A 77 1.49 -16.25 -5.87
CA VAL A 77 1.15 -14.98 -5.24
C VAL A 77 1.45 -13.84 -6.20
N THR A 78 0.63 -12.78 -6.12
CA THR A 78 0.84 -11.56 -6.89
C THR A 78 1.88 -10.67 -6.22
N ILE A 79 2.87 -10.24 -6.99
CA ILE A 79 3.88 -9.26 -6.57
C ILE A 79 3.84 -8.07 -7.52
N TYR A 80 3.85 -6.85 -7.00
CA TYR A 80 4.07 -5.65 -7.79
C TYR A 80 5.54 -5.27 -7.79
N GLU A 81 6.01 -4.59 -8.84
CA GLU A 81 7.36 -4.03 -8.87
C GLU A 81 7.60 -3.10 -7.67
N PHE A 82 6.59 -2.32 -7.27
CA PHE A 82 6.72 -1.43 -6.13
C PHE A 82 6.97 -2.19 -4.82
N ASN A 83 6.51 -3.44 -4.67
CA ASN A 83 6.82 -4.23 -3.48
C ASN A 83 8.34 -4.47 -3.40
N LEU A 84 8.98 -4.76 -4.54
CA LEU A 84 10.43 -4.93 -4.66
C LEU A 84 11.18 -3.64 -4.36
N ARG A 85 10.70 -2.51 -4.92
CA ARG A 85 11.25 -1.17 -4.64
C ARG A 85 11.12 -0.78 -3.16
N ALA A 86 10.04 -1.21 -2.51
CA ALA A 86 9.80 -1.02 -1.08
C ALA A 86 10.56 -2.03 -0.19
N GLY A 87 11.47 -2.83 -0.75
CA GLY A 87 12.37 -3.70 0.00
C GLY A 87 11.97 -5.17 0.06
N LEU A 88 10.89 -5.60 -0.61
CA LEU A 88 10.58 -7.04 -0.69
C LEU A 88 11.72 -7.79 -1.37
N ARG A 89 12.20 -8.84 -0.73
CA ARG A 89 13.18 -9.78 -1.27
C ARG A 89 12.66 -11.20 -1.12
N PHE A 90 13.32 -12.13 -1.79
CA PHE A 90 12.93 -13.54 -1.78
C PHE A 90 14.05 -14.39 -1.18
N PRO A 91 13.74 -15.29 -0.25
CA PRO A 91 12.43 -15.48 0.39
C PRO A 91 11.96 -14.24 1.19
N PRO A 92 10.64 -13.97 1.30
CA PRO A 92 10.15 -12.89 2.13
C PRO A 92 10.57 -13.08 3.59
N SER A 93 10.80 -11.99 4.31
CA SER A 93 11.25 -12.08 5.70
C SER A 93 10.17 -12.74 6.58
N PRO A 94 10.56 -13.56 7.58
CA PRO A 94 9.60 -14.18 8.49
C PRO A 94 8.63 -13.18 9.14
N GLU A 95 9.13 -11.99 9.51
CA GLU A 95 8.33 -10.94 10.12
C GLU A 95 7.22 -10.44 9.18
N LEU A 96 7.51 -10.29 7.88
CA LEU A 96 6.51 -9.89 6.90
C LEU A 96 5.46 -11.01 6.73
N ASN A 97 5.91 -12.26 6.65
CA ASN A 97 5.01 -13.42 6.53
C ASN A 97 4.06 -13.52 7.73
N ASP A 98 4.57 -13.33 8.96
CA ASP A 98 3.79 -13.36 10.19
C ASP A 98 2.73 -12.25 10.20
N ILE A 99 3.12 -11.01 9.86
CA ILE A 99 2.20 -9.86 9.77
C ILE A 99 1.10 -10.14 8.74
N LEU A 100 1.45 -10.57 7.53
CA LEU A 100 0.49 -10.87 6.46
C LEU A 100 -0.48 -11.99 6.87
N THR A 101 0.05 -13.05 7.49
CA THR A 101 -0.72 -14.22 7.93
C THR A 101 -1.72 -13.84 9.01
N ILE A 102 -1.29 -13.13 10.05
CA ILE A 102 -2.16 -12.69 11.14
C ILE A 102 -3.24 -11.74 10.62
N CYS A 103 -2.85 -10.74 9.83
CA CYS A 103 -3.80 -9.83 9.21
C CYS A 103 -4.72 -10.50 8.18
N GLY A 104 -4.39 -11.69 7.69
CA GLY A 104 -5.19 -12.38 6.68
C GLY A 104 -5.26 -11.61 5.36
N VAL A 105 -4.16 -10.97 4.97
CA VAL A 105 -4.08 -10.17 3.74
C VAL A 105 -2.96 -10.67 2.83
N SER A 106 -3.16 -10.49 1.53
CA SER A 106 -2.11 -10.75 0.54
C SER A 106 -1.11 -9.60 0.50
N VAL A 107 0.15 -9.89 0.17
CA VAL A 107 1.19 -8.87 -0.06
C VAL A 107 0.76 -7.85 -1.13
N ALA A 108 -0.03 -8.30 -2.12
CA ALA A 108 -0.57 -7.45 -3.17
C ALA A 108 -1.61 -6.42 -2.68
N GLN A 109 -2.15 -6.58 -1.47
CA GLN A 109 -3.03 -5.58 -0.87
C GLN A 109 -2.26 -4.43 -0.23
N LEU A 110 -0.96 -4.61 0.09
CA LEU A 110 -0.17 -3.57 0.72
C LEU A 110 0.19 -2.49 -0.30
N SER A 111 -0.16 -1.24 -0.01
CA SER A 111 0.32 -0.10 -0.79
C SER A 111 1.83 0.09 -0.63
N TYR A 112 2.47 0.80 -1.56
CA TYR A 112 3.90 1.14 -1.49
C TYR A 112 4.30 1.74 -0.13
N ARG A 113 3.48 2.67 0.39
CA ARG A 113 3.72 3.31 1.68
C ARG A 113 3.71 2.30 2.82
N VAL A 114 2.71 1.42 2.87
CA VAL A 114 2.59 0.40 3.93
C VAL A 114 3.73 -0.59 3.85
N MET A 115 4.05 -1.06 2.64
CA MET A 115 5.18 -1.97 2.43
C MET A 115 6.48 -1.32 2.90
N SER A 116 6.72 -0.06 2.54
CA SER A 116 7.91 0.67 2.96
C SER A 116 7.98 0.83 4.49
N ILE A 117 6.86 1.12 5.15
CA ILE A 117 6.81 1.19 6.62
C ILE A 117 7.20 -0.15 7.22
N ILE A 118 6.56 -1.25 6.79
CA ILE A 118 6.79 -2.57 7.35
C ILE A 118 8.25 -3.00 7.11
N MET A 119 8.74 -2.92 5.88
CA MET A 119 10.11 -3.30 5.57
C MET A 119 11.12 -2.42 6.32
N GLY A 120 10.95 -1.10 6.33
CA GLY A 120 11.82 -0.20 7.08
C GLY A 120 11.86 -0.52 8.57
N LEU A 121 10.72 -0.85 9.18
CA LEU A 121 10.67 -1.29 10.58
C LEU A 121 11.36 -2.64 10.78
N ILE A 122 11.18 -3.63 9.90
CA ILE A 122 11.87 -4.92 10.00
C ILE A 122 13.39 -4.69 10.00
N VAL A 123 13.87 -3.88 9.06
CA VAL A 123 15.28 -3.51 8.96
C VAL A 123 15.76 -2.81 10.25
N LEU A 124 15.01 -1.81 10.74
CA LEU A 124 15.34 -1.08 11.96
C LEU A 124 15.41 -2.00 13.18
N PHE A 125 14.47 -2.92 13.33
CA PHE A 125 14.47 -3.88 14.45
C PHE A 125 15.70 -4.79 14.36
N ARG A 126 15.98 -5.34 13.18
CA ARG A 126 17.14 -6.22 12.97
C ARG A 126 18.48 -5.52 13.22
N ASP A 127 18.63 -4.26 12.77
CA ASP A 127 19.80 -3.42 13.06
C ASP A 127 20.04 -3.26 14.57
N ARG A 128 18.99 -3.33 15.39
CA ARG A 128 19.08 -3.27 16.85
C ARG A 128 19.19 -4.62 17.55
N GLY A 129 19.22 -5.70 16.78
CA GLY A 129 19.23 -7.07 17.29
C GLY A 129 17.87 -7.49 17.86
N ALA A 130 16.78 -6.94 17.33
CA ALA A 130 15.41 -7.27 17.68
C ALA A 130 14.63 -7.79 16.46
N VAL A 131 13.47 -8.38 16.71
CA VAL A 131 12.55 -8.88 15.67
C VAL A 131 11.27 -8.05 15.72
N LEU A 132 10.81 -7.56 14.57
CA LEU A 132 9.53 -6.84 14.50
C LEU A 132 8.39 -7.85 14.67
N SER A 133 7.76 -7.85 15.85
CA SER A 133 6.55 -8.65 16.07
C SER A 133 5.29 -7.92 15.59
N PRO A 134 4.22 -8.67 15.26
CA PRO A 134 2.89 -8.11 14.98
C PRO A 134 2.37 -7.17 16.08
N ASP A 135 2.62 -7.52 17.35
CA ASP A 135 2.26 -6.67 18.49
C ASP A 135 3.04 -5.35 18.49
N CYS A 136 4.35 -5.38 18.20
CA CYS A 136 5.15 -4.16 18.09
C CYS A 136 4.60 -3.25 16.99
N LEU A 137 4.25 -3.82 15.83
CA LEU A 137 3.64 -3.07 14.74
C LEU A 137 2.29 -2.46 15.15
N ALA A 138 1.43 -3.23 15.84
CA ALA A 138 0.13 -2.77 16.33
C ALA A 138 0.24 -1.60 17.32
N ARG A 139 1.32 -1.57 18.11
CA ARG A 139 1.61 -0.47 19.02
C ARG A 139 2.10 0.78 18.31
N MET A 140 2.80 0.60 17.19
CA MET A 140 3.25 1.72 16.37
C MET A 140 2.13 2.29 15.50
N GLY A 141 1.10 1.53 15.17
CA GLY A 141 -0.04 2.00 14.39
C GLY A 141 -1.00 0.89 14.00
N HIS A 142 -1.98 1.22 13.17
CA HIS A 142 -3.00 0.27 12.72
C HIS A 142 -3.09 0.22 11.20
N LEU A 143 -3.27 -1.00 10.70
CA LEU A 143 -3.59 -1.25 9.30
C LEU A 143 -5.08 -0.97 9.07
N ILE A 144 -5.42 -0.37 7.93
CA ILE A 144 -6.78 -0.04 7.55
C ILE A 144 -7.00 -0.46 6.10
N GLY A 145 -8.08 -1.21 5.85
CA GLY A 145 -8.54 -1.52 4.50
C GLY A 145 -9.42 -0.40 3.95
N ASP A 146 -9.22 -0.03 2.69
CA ASP A 146 -10.19 0.79 1.96
C ASP A 146 -11.32 -0.06 1.34
N THR A 147 -12.27 0.61 0.68
CA THR A 147 -13.41 -0.06 0.02
C THR A 147 -12.99 -0.93 -1.16
N GLN A 148 -11.78 -0.77 -1.67
CA GLN A 148 -11.22 -1.57 -2.74
C GLN A 148 -10.45 -2.78 -2.20
N GLY A 149 -10.19 -2.86 -0.89
CA GLY A 149 -9.41 -3.93 -0.25
C GLY A 149 -7.92 -3.64 -0.13
N ARG A 150 -7.47 -2.41 -0.47
CA ARG A 150 -6.07 -2.00 -0.29
C ARG A 150 -5.82 -1.63 1.16
N ILE A 151 -4.61 -1.93 1.62
CA ILE A 151 -4.18 -1.66 2.98
C ILE A 151 -3.36 -0.38 3.04
N SER A 152 -3.79 0.48 3.94
CA SER A 152 -3.09 1.67 4.43
C SER A 152 -2.63 1.45 5.87
N PHE A 153 -1.69 2.26 6.33
CA PHE A 153 -1.21 2.24 7.70
C PHE A 153 -1.39 3.62 8.30
N ARG A 154 -2.00 3.69 9.48
CA ARG A 154 -2.17 4.93 10.23
C ARG A 154 -1.41 4.84 11.53
N SER A 155 -0.61 5.86 11.78
CA SER A 155 0.12 6.04 13.02
C SER A 155 0.18 7.52 13.37
N LYS A 156 0.19 7.80 14.67
CA LYS A 156 0.48 9.14 15.18
C LYS A 156 1.98 9.40 15.24
N TRP A 157 2.81 8.36 15.16
CA TRP A 157 4.25 8.36 15.44
C TRP A 157 5.06 8.17 14.16
N LEU A 158 4.56 7.35 13.23
CA LEU A 158 5.18 6.99 11.96
C LEU A 158 4.60 7.83 10.81
N ASP A 159 4.87 9.14 10.80
CA ASP A 159 4.49 10.00 9.68
C ASP A 159 5.52 9.93 8.54
N ILE A 160 5.52 8.80 7.83
CA ILE A 160 6.45 8.57 6.73
C ILE A 160 5.89 9.21 5.46
N HIS A 161 6.53 10.28 5.02
CA HIS A 161 6.26 10.93 3.76
C HIS A 161 6.98 10.18 2.64
N THR A 162 6.45 9.03 2.23
CA THR A 162 6.92 8.36 1.03
C THR A 162 6.23 8.97 -0.18
N ARG A 163 6.97 9.70 -1.03
CA ARG A 163 6.46 10.03 -2.37
C ARG A 163 6.35 8.71 -3.13
N ASP A 164 5.13 8.29 -3.47
CA ASP A 164 4.94 7.17 -4.41
C ASP A 164 5.50 7.62 -5.77
N PRO A 165 6.64 7.08 -6.22
CA PRO A 165 7.29 7.55 -7.43
C PRO A 165 6.58 7.02 -8.69
N SER A 166 5.62 6.11 -8.56
CA SER A 166 5.04 5.39 -9.70
C SER A 166 3.67 5.92 -10.11
N LYS A 167 3.61 6.48 -11.32
CA LYS A 167 2.36 6.48 -12.10
C LYS A 167 2.12 5.03 -12.56
N SER A 168 0.85 4.60 -12.61
CA SER A 168 0.42 3.28 -13.11
C SER A 168 0.97 2.02 -12.42
N TRP A 169 1.47 2.09 -11.18
CA TRP A 169 2.00 0.92 -10.45
C TRP A 169 1.06 -0.29 -10.41
N ILE A 170 -0.25 -0.03 -10.47
CA ILE A 170 -1.31 -1.01 -10.43
C ILE A 170 -1.29 -2.01 -11.58
N SER A 171 -0.66 -1.69 -12.71
CA SER A 171 -0.47 -2.63 -13.82
C SER A 171 0.88 -3.35 -13.75
N ASP A 172 1.82 -2.92 -12.91
CA ASP A 172 3.17 -3.50 -12.87
C ASP A 172 3.25 -4.71 -11.93
N PHE A 173 2.38 -5.70 -12.15
CA PHE A 173 2.33 -6.94 -11.35
C PHE A 173 2.75 -8.19 -12.11
N PHE A 174 3.23 -9.18 -11.38
CA PHE A 174 3.60 -10.50 -11.88
C PHE A 174 3.34 -11.57 -10.81
N TYR A 175 3.56 -12.83 -11.17
CA TYR A 175 3.30 -13.96 -10.28
C TYR A 175 4.60 -14.65 -9.85
N VAL A 176 4.68 -15.00 -8.57
CA VAL A 176 5.78 -15.80 -7.99
C VAL A 176 5.20 -17.07 -7.37
N LYS A 177 5.88 -18.20 -7.53
CA LYS A 177 5.49 -19.45 -6.90
C LYS A 177 5.40 -19.27 -5.38
N ASN A 178 4.31 -19.74 -4.78
CA ASN A 178 4.03 -19.53 -3.38
C ASN A 178 4.59 -20.66 -2.51
N ASP A 179 5.90 -20.65 -2.28
CA ASP A 179 6.56 -21.65 -1.43
C ASP A 179 6.57 -21.25 0.07
N TRP A 180 5.99 -20.08 0.40
CA TRP A 180 6.02 -19.48 1.74
C TRP A 180 4.66 -19.43 2.44
N ASN A 181 3.65 -20.14 1.92
CA ASN A 181 2.28 -20.17 2.46
C ASN A 181 1.65 -18.77 2.61
N LEU A 182 2.04 -17.81 1.77
CA LEU A 182 1.43 -16.50 1.73
C LEU A 182 -0.01 -16.61 1.21
N LEU A 183 -0.86 -15.66 1.59
CA LEU A 183 -2.22 -15.63 1.07
C LEU A 183 -2.21 -15.25 -0.42
N GLU A 184 -2.59 -16.22 -1.27
CA GLU A 184 -2.60 -16.06 -2.73
C GLU A 184 -3.56 -14.95 -3.18
N LYS A 185 -4.80 -15.03 -2.74
CA LYS A 185 -5.87 -14.10 -3.12
C LYS A 185 -6.02 -12.99 -2.09
N TRP A 186 -6.66 -11.90 -2.50
CA TRP A 186 -6.98 -10.83 -1.56
C TRP A 186 -7.91 -11.35 -0.46
N GLY A 187 -7.52 -11.07 0.78
CA GLY A 187 -8.24 -11.45 1.98
C GLY A 187 -8.91 -10.27 2.67
N LYS A 188 -9.63 -10.59 3.75
CA LYS A 188 -10.25 -9.59 4.61
C LYS A 188 -9.28 -9.23 5.72
N LEU A 189 -8.95 -7.93 5.82
CA LEU A 189 -8.09 -7.43 6.89
C LEU A 189 -8.66 -7.79 8.26
N ARG A 190 -7.85 -8.48 9.05
CA ARG A 190 -8.01 -8.70 10.48
C ARG A 190 -7.12 -7.72 11.24
N GLU A 191 -7.61 -7.27 12.38
CA GLU A 191 -6.84 -6.40 13.26
C GLU A 191 -5.61 -7.14 13.79
N LEU A 192 -4.50 -6.41 13.93
CA LEU A 192 -3.33 -6.93 14.61
C LEU A 192 -3.64 -7.11 16.10
N PRO A 193 -3.06 -8.12 16.77
CA PRO A 193 -3.18 -8.26 18.20
C PRO A 193 -2.60 -7.03 18.90
N ILE A 194 -3.32 -6.52 19.91
CA ILE A 194 -2.83 -5.46 20.78
C ILE A 194 -2.53 -6.10 22.13
N SER A 195 -1.32 -6.63 22.30
CA SER A 195 -0.87 -7.12 23.60
C SER A 195 -0.72 -5.98 24.60
N LEU A 196 -1.39 -6.08 25.76
CA LEU A 196 -1.33 -5.09 26.85
C LEU A 196 0.10 -4.91 27.42
N HIS A 197 1.00 -5.86 27.19
CA HIS A 197 2.34 -5.88 27.78
C HIS A 197 3.39 -5.03 27.05
N ILE A 198 3.15 -4.65 25.78
CA ILE A 198 4.11 -3.84 25.02
C ILE A 198 3.69 -2.38 25.07
N GLY A 199 4.27 -1.61 25.98
CA GLY A 199 4.11 -0.15 26.07
C GLY A 199 5.13 0.63 25.22
N ALA A 200 5.02 1.96 25.21
CA ALA A 200 6.01 2.84 24.57
C ALA A 200 7.42 2.64 25.15
N GLU A 201 7.51 2.50 26.48
CA GLU A 201 8.77 2.26 27.19
C GLU A 201 9.39 0.91 26.82
N GLU A 202 8.56 -0.13 26.70
CA GLU A 202 9.03 -1.45 26.26
C GLU A 202 9.53 -1.42 24.82
N LEU A 203 8.87 -0.69 23.91
CA LEU A 203 9.37 -0.48 22.55
C LEU A 203 10.73 0.22 22.54
N LEU A 204 10.94 1.23 23.39
CA LEU A 204 12.23 1.92 23.52
C LEU A 204 13.31 0.96 24.04
N LYS A 205 12.99 0.12 25.05
CA LYS A 205 13.91 -0.91 25.56
C LYS A 205 14.29 -1.94 24.49
N ILE A 206 13.30 -2.48 23.76
CA ILE A 206 13.51 -3.44 22.66
C ILE A 206 14.46 -2.85 21.61
N LEU A 207 14.24 -1.59 21.24
CA LEU A 207 15.01 -0.91 20.20
C LEU A 207 16.28 -0.23 20.71
N LYS A 208 16.56 -0.29 22.01
CA LYS A 208 17.70 0.36 22.68
C LYS A 208 17.75 1.86 22.39
N PHE A 209 16.59 2.54 22.44
CA PHE A 209 16.48 3.99 22.38
C PHE A 209 16.28 4.56 23.79
N PHE A 210 16.83 5.76 24.02
CA PHE A 210 16.73 6.45 25.31
C PHE A 210 15.47 7.32 25.42
N ASP A 211 14.92 7.75 24.28
CA ASP A 211 13.78 8.64 24.22
C ASP A 211 12.97 8.45 22.93
N ILE A 212 11.72 8.94 22.96
CA ILE A 212 10.77 8.81 21.85
C ILE A 212 11.11 9.72 20.66
N ASP A 213 11.80 10.84 20.86
CA ASP A 213 12.16 11.76 19.79
C ASP A 213 13.24 11.18 18.89
N THR A 214 14.21 10.46 19.47
CA THR A 214 15.22 9.71 18.73
C THR A 214 14.57 8.59 17.90
N LEU A 215 13.59 7.89 18.46
CA LEU A 215 12.80 6.89 17.72
C LEU A 215 12.05 7.56 16.55
N HIS A 216 11.33 8.66 16.81
CA HIS A 216 10.63 9.42 15.78
C HIS A 216 11.55 9.90 14.67
N TYR A 217 12.74 10.40 15.01
CA TYR A 217 13.74 10.81 14.04
C TYR A 217 14.14 9.63 13.15
N LYS A 218 14.50 8.49 13.73
CA LYS A 218 14.90 7.29 12.96
C LYS A 218 13.77 6.77 12.08
N VAL A 219 12.55 6.77 12.61
CA VAL A 219 11.33 6.38 11.90
C VAL A 219 11.05 7.26 10.67
N ARG A 220 11.19 8.59 10.81
CA ARG A 220 10.92 9.53 9.70
C ARG A 220 11.83 9.28 8.50
N TYR A 221 12.99 8.67 8.73
CA TYR A 221 13.95 8.31 7.70
C TYR A 221 13.98 6.80 7.41
N LEU A 222 12.92 6.04 7.70
CA LEU A 222 12.84 4.61 7.36
C LEU A 222 12.98 4.33 5.87
N SER A 223 12.61 5.26 5.00
CA SER A 223 12.88 5.10 3.56
C SER A 223 14.38 4.94 3.25
N ARG A 224 15.27 5.50 4.08
CA ARG A 224 16.73 5.30 3.97
C ARG A 224 17.18 3.92 4.47
N TYR A 225 16.40 3.29 5.35
CA TYR A 225 16.68 1.94 5.85
C TYR A 225 16.37 0.84 4.81
N ILE A 226 15.75 1.21 3.69
CA ILE A 226 15.33 0.29 2.63
C ILE A 226 16.28 0.37 1.42
N ASP A 227 17.43 1.02 1.58
CA ASP A 227 18.50 0.98 0.58
C ASP A 227 19.02 -0.46 0.43
N GLU A 228 19.26 -0.89 -0.80
CA GLU A 228 19.73 -2.25 -1.11
C GLU A 228 20.96 -2.63 -0.30
N GLU A 229 21.98 -1.77 -0.22
CA GLU A 229 23.20 -2.01 0.55
C GLU A 229 22.88 -2.29 2.03
N TYR A 230 21.94 -1.52 2.59
CA TYR A 230 21.53 -1.67 3.96
C TYR A 230 20.68 -2.93 4.19
N LEU A 231 19.80 -3.30 3.25
CA LEU A 231 19.02 -4.55 3.28
C LEU A 231 19.94 -5.77 3.31
N PHE A 232 21.00 -5.78 2.51
CA PHE A 232 22.01 -6.85 2.52
C PHE A 232 22.78 -6.88 3.84
N LYS A 233 23.17 -5.72 4.38
CA LYS A 233 23.85 -5.63 5.68
C LYS A 233 23.02 -6.23 6.83
N VAL A 234 21.69 -6.06 6.81
CA VAL A 234 20.79 -6.62 7.83
C VAL A 234 20.21 -8.01 7.47
N GLY A 235 20.71 -8.63 6.40
CA GLY A 235 20.36 -9.99 6.00
C GLY A 235 18.91 -10.17 5.51
N LEU A 236 18.32 -9.16 4.85
CA LEU A 236 17.00 -9.28 4.24
C LEU A 236 17.03 -9.77 2.79
N SER A 237 18.17 -9.68 2.12
CA SER A 237 18.38 -10.20 0.78
C SER A 237 19.46 -11.29 0.89
N THR A 238 19.04 -12.54 0.96
CA THR A 238 19.92 -13.71 0.97
C THR A 238 20.25 -14.14 -0.44
#